data_AF-A0AAN8FHT0-F1
#
_entry.id   AF-A0AAN8FHT0-F1
#
_cell.length_a   1.000
_cell.length_b   1.000
_cell.length_c   1.000
_cell.angle_alpha   90.00
_cell.angle_beta   90.00
_cell.angle_gamma   90.00
#
_symmetry.space_group_name_H-M   'P 1'
#
loop_
_entity.id
_entity.type
_entity.pdbx_description
1 polymer ?
#
loop_
_entity_poly.entity_id
_entity_poly.type
_entity_poly.pdbx_seq_one_letter_code
_entity_poly.pdbx_strand_id
1 'polypeptide(L)' 'MLFYVLIAFLALNAFTQEGVMAQGCQNLMQGPLCDTNYKKYCNDDIMGPQVRKLCSETCGCRA' A
#
# COMPACT_ATOMS: atom_id res chain seq x y z
N MET A 1 -2.65 29.90 24.69
CA MET A 1 -3.76 29.20 23.99
C MET A 1 -3.41 28.93 22.52
N LEU A 2 -3.15 29.94 21.69
CA LEU A 2 -2.84 29.79 20.26
C LEU A 2 -1.62 28.87 19.96
N PHE A 3 -0.54 29.01 20.74
CA PHE A 3 0.67 28.19 20.59
C PHE A 3 0.43 26.71 20.86
N TYR A 4 -0.46 26.36 21.79
CA TYR A 4 -0.81 24.96 22.06
C TYR A 4 -1.59 24.33 20.90
N VAL A 5 -2.45 25.10 20.24
CA VAL A 5 -3.20 24.64 19.07
C VAL A 5 -2.25 24.40 17.88
N LEU A 6 -1.28 25.29 17.66
CA LEU A 6 -0.25 25.12 16.64
C LEU A 6 0.61 23.86 16.87
N ILE A 7 1.03 23.62 18.12
CA ILE A 7 1.80 22.42 18.48
C ILE A 7 0.98 21.15 18.27
N ALA A 8 -0.32 21.16 18.62
CA ALA A 8 -1.21 20.03 18.36
C ALA A 8 -1.36 19.76 16.86
N PHE A 9 -1.59 20.78 16.03
CA PHE A 9 -1.68 20.61 14.58
C PHE A 9 -0.37 20.06 13.96
N LEU A 10 0.79 20.53 14.40
CA LEU A 10 2.09 20.02 13.93
C LEU A 10 2.29 18.55 14.32
N ALA A 11 1.91 18.16 15.54
CA ALA A 11 1.98 16.77 15.99
C ALA A 11 1.03 15.85 15.22
N LEU A 12 -0.19 16.30 14.89
CA LEU A 12 -1.10 15.55 14.03
C LEU A 12 -0.55 15.38 12.61
N ASN A 13 0.08 16.41 12.04
CA ASN A 13 0.66 16.32 10.69
C ASN A 13 1.91 15.41 10.64
N ALA A 14 2.71 15.36 11.71
CA ALA A 14 3.81 14.41 11.82
C ALA A 14 3.32 12.96 11.91
N PHE A 15 2.23 12.71 12.65
CA PHE A 15 1.64 11.38 12.77
C PHE A 15 0.88 10.92 11.51
N THR A 16 0.33 11.84 10.74
CA THR A 16 -0.38 11.49 9.50
C THR A 16 0.59 11.27 8.33
N GLN A 17 1.76 11.91 8.30
CA GLN A 17 2.73 11.72 7.22
C GLN A 17 3.32 10.29 7.18
N GLU A 18 3.38 9.60 8.32
CA GLU A 18 3.74 8.18 8.38
C GLU A 18 2.55 7.24 8.10
N GLY A 19 1.31 7.73 8.21
CA GLY A 19 0.08 6.96 7.94
C GLY A 19 -0.31 6.87 6.46
N VAL A 20 0.01 7.88 5.64
CA VAL A 20 -0.31 7.86 4.19
C VAL A 20 0.75 7.15 3.34
N MET A 21 1.95 6.95 3.88
CA MET A 21 3.02 6.19 3.22
C MET A 21 2.86 4.67 3.41
N ALA A 22 1.88 4.25 4.22
CA ALA A 22 1.54 2.86 4.44
C ALA A 22 0.37 2.39 3.55
N GLN A 23 0.38 2.75 2.26
CA GLN A 23 -0.02 1.74 1.26
C GLN A 23 1.08 0.65 1.26
N GLY A 24 1.22 -0.03 2.40
CA GLY A 24 2.14 -1.14 2.56
C GLY A 24 1.79 -2.15 1.49
N CYS A 25 2.81 -2.81 0.96
CA CYS A 25 2.65 -3.90 0.01
C CYS A 25 1.74 -4.97 0.63
N GLN A 26 0.45 -4.87 0.32
CA GLN A 26 -0.62 -5.70 0.82
C GLN A 26 -1.47 -6.09 -0.38
N ASN A 27 -1.84 -7.36 -0.44
CA ASN A 27 -2.80 -7.81 -1.44
C ASN A 27 -4.17 -7.15 -1.15
N LEU A 28 -4.73 -6.43 -2.12
CA LEU A 28 -6.11 -5.93 -2.11
C LEU A 28 -7.12 -7.06 -2.39
N MET A 29 -6.69 -8.09 -3.11
CA MET A 29 -7.44 -9.33 -3.32
C MET A 29 -7.11 -10.36 -2.24
N GLN A 30 -8.01 -11.33 -2.02
CA GLN A 30 -7.75 -12.44 -1.10
C GLN A 30 -6.45 -13.16 -1.52
N GLY A 31 -5.51 -13.32 -0.59
CA GLY A 31 -4.21 -13.96 -0.83
C GLY A 31 -4.27 -15.26 -1.66
N PRO A 32 -5.20 -16.19 -1.41
CA PRO A 32 -5.32 -17.43 -2.19
C PRO A 32 -5.59 -17.19 -3.68
N LEU A 33 -6.38 -16.16 -4.03
CA LEU A 33 -6.64 -15.82 -5.44
C LEU A 33 -5.38 -15.29 -6.10
N CYS A 34 -4.63 -14.44 -5.39
CA CYS A 34 -3.37 -13.88 -5.86
C CYS A 34 -2.34 -14.99 -6.12
N ASP A 35 -2.15 -15.91 -5.17
CA ASP A 35 -1.20 -17.01 -5.30
C ASP A 35 -1.58 -18.04 -6.37
N THR A 36 -2.87 -18.39 -6.47
CA THR A 36 -3.33 -19.48 -7.34
C THR A 36 -3.53 -19.01 -8.78
N ASN A 37 -4.14 -17.84 -8.98
CA ASN A 37 -4.62 -17.41 -10.30
C ASN A 37 -3.77 -16.29 -10.88
N TYR A 38 -3.22 -15.41 -10.05
CA TYR A 38 -2.61 -14.16 -10.50
C TYR A 38 -1.09 -14.10 -10.43
N LYS A 39 -0.44 -14.97 -9.65
CA LYS A 39 1.02 -15.03 -9.52
C LYS A 39 1.75 -15.14 -10.86
N LYS A 40 1.21 -15.93 -11.79
CA LYS A 40 1.78 -16.09 -13.14
C LYS A 40 1.67 -14.81 -13.99
N TYR A 41 0.69 -13.95 -13.70
CA TYR A 41 0.47 -12.70 -14.42
C TYR A 41 1.26 -11.53 -13.84
N CYS A 42 1.99 -11.70 -12.73
CA CYS A 42 2.82 -10.62 -12.16
C CYS A 42 3.87 -10.07 -13.17
N ASN A 43 4.28 -10.87 -14.16
CA ASN A 43 5.23 -10.49 -15.21
C ASN A 43 4.59 -10.40 -16.60
N ASP A 44 3.26 -10.40 -16.68
CA ASP A 44 2.54 -10.25 -17.94
C ASP A 44 2.50 -8.77 -18.35
N ASP A 45 2.77 -8.46 -19.62
CA ASP A 45 2.82 -7.06 -20.09
C ASP A 45 1.44 -6.38 -20.09
N ILE A 46 0.36 -7.17 -20.19
CA ILE A 46 -1.02 -6.67 -20.27
C ILE A 46 -1.65 -6.67 -18.88
N MET A 47 -1.61 -7.80 -18.18
CA MET A 47 -2.26 -7.98 -16.88
C MET A 47 -1.35 -7.64 -15.68
N GLY A 48 -0.03 -7.65 -15.85
CA GLY A 48 0.93 -7.42 -14.77
C GLY A 48 0.77 -6.10 -14.02
N PRO A 49 0.49 -4.95 -14.66
CA PRO A 49 0.27 -3.70 -13.95
C PRO A 49 -0.96 -3.77 -13.01
N GLN A 50 -2.06 -4.38 -13.46
CA GLN A 50 -3.26 -4.54 -12.65
C GLN A 50 -3.04 -5.55 -11.52
N VAL A 51 -2.39 -6.67 -11.84
CA VAL A 51 -2.11 -7.74 -10.89
C VAL A 51 -1.13 -7.27 -9.82
N ARG A 52 -0.10 -6.48 -10.14
CA ARG A 52 0.79 -5.86 -9.15
C ARG A 52 0.08 -4.85 -8.26
N LYS A 53 -0.99 -4.20 -8.74
CA LYS A 53 -1.81 -3.32 -7.92
C LYS A 53 -2.69 -4.12 -6.95
N LEU A 54 -3.33 -5.18 -7.44
CA LEU A 54 -4.27 -6.00 -6.67
C LEU A 54 -3.58 -7.00 -5.73
N CYS A 55 -2.44 -7.53 -6.16
CA CYS A 55 -1.69 -8.61 -5.52
C CYS A 55 -0.24 -8.18 -5.26
N SER A 56 -0.07 -6.95 -4.77
CA SER A 56 1.23 -6.29 -4.64
C SER A 56 2.24 -7.12 -3.84
N GLU A 57 1.85 -7.62 -2.67
CA GLU A 57 2.64 -8.49 -1.81
C GLU A 57 3.03 -9.80 -2.55
N THR A 58 2.07 -10.44 -3.22
CA THR A 58 2.31 -11.68 -3.98
C THR A 58 3.28 -11.48 -5.15
N CYS A 59 3.22 -10.32 -5.81
CA CYS A 59 4.11 -9.96 -6.90
C CYS A 59 5.46 -9.37 -6.42
N GLY A 60 5.76 -9.43 -5.13
CA GLY A 60 7.06 -9.03 -4.57
C GLY A 60 7.25 -7.53 -4.43
N CYS A 61 6.16 -6.77 -4.24
CA CYS A 61 6.24 -5.39 -3.79
C CYS A 61 7.07 -5.35 -2.50
N ARG A 62 8.15 -4.57 -2.52
CA ARG A 62 9.06 -4.37 -1.39
C ARG A 62 8.76 -3.00 -0.83
N ALA A 63 8.28 -2.96 0.42
CA ALA A 63 8.09 -1.73 1.17
C ALA A 63 9.42 -1.00 1.37
#